data_AF-A0A1I4H8N9-F1
#
_entry.id   AF-A0A1I4H8N9-F1
#
_cell.length_a   1.000
_cell.length_b   1.000
_cell.length_c   1.000
_cell.angle_alpha   90.00
_cell.angle_beta   90.00
_cell.angle_gamma   90.00
#
_symmetry.space_group_name_H-M   'P 1'
#
loop_
_entity.id
_entity.type
_entity.pdbx_description
1 polymer ?
#
loop_
_entity_poly.entity_id
_entity_poly.type
_entity_poly.pdbx_seq_one_letter_code
_entity_poly.pdbx_strand_id
1 'polypeptide(L)' 'MSGLKHLSNDLLIDSYFQAVKMDLESDFIGLLLDEIRSRGIESRINLNLVP' A
#
# COMPACT_ATOMS: atom_id res chain seq x y z
N MET A 1 -9.57 2.71 -11.62
CA MET A 1 -8.15 3.07 -11.49
C MET A 1 -7.29 1.87 -11.88
N SER A 2 -6.55 1.95 -12.99
CA SER A 2 -5.70 0.87 -13.53
C SER A 2 -4.20 1.07 -13.30
N GLY A 3 -3.78 2.24 -12.80
CA GLY A 3 -2.35 2.57 -12.62
C GLY A 3 -1.63 1.67 -11.62
N LEU A 4 -2.27 1.32 -10.50
CA LEU A 4 -1.65 0.50 -9.46
C LEU A 4 -1.32 -0.92 -9.92
N LYS A 5 -2.12 -1.48 -10.85
CA LYS A 5 -1.96 -2.84 -11.38
C LYS A 5 -0.62 -3.08 -12.09
N HIS A 6 0.03 -2.02 -12.56
CA HIS A 6 1.32 -2.10 -13.24
C HIS A 6 2.52 -1.95 -12.29
N LEU A 7 2.29 -1.56 -11.03
CA LEU A 7 3.36 -1.48 -10.03
C LEU A 7 3.85 -2.90 -9.70
N SER A 8 5.15 -3.07 -9.54
CA SER A 8 5.69 -4.27 -8.90
C SER A 8 5.24 -4.34 -7.44
N ASN A 9 5.24 -5.54 -6.87
CA ASN A 9 4.86 -5.73 -5.46
C ASN A 9 5.75 -4.92 -4.52
N ASP A 10 7.05 -4.80 -4.82
CA ASP A 10 7.99 -4.02 -4.01
C ASP A 10 7.70 -2.52 -4.07
N LEU A 11 7.44 -1.99 -5.27
CA LEU A 11 7.14 -0.56 -5.44
C LEU A 11 5.78 -0.20 -4.83
N LEU A 12 4.79 -1.09 -4.92
CA LEU A 12 3.48 -0.90 -4.29
C LEU A 12 3.59 -0.82 -2.76
N ILE A 13 4.37 -1.72 -2.15
CA ILE A 13 4.60 -1.75 -0.71
C ILE A 13 5.39 -0.53 -0.24
N ASP A 14 6.46 -0.15 -0.97
CA ASP A 14 7.22 1.06 -0.64
C ASP A 14 6.33 2.30 -0.73
N SER A 15 5.51 2.42 -1.79
CA SER A 15 4.55 3.52 -1.94
C SER A 15 3.56 3.59 -0.78
N TYR A 16 3.07 2.45 -0.29
CA TYR A 16 2.20 2.39 0.89
C TYR A 16 2.90 2.94 2.14
N PHE A 17 4.13 2.50 2.43
CA PHE A 17 4.87 2.99 3.59
C PHE A 17 5.24 4.48 3.47
N GLN A 18 5.62 4.95 2.27
CA GLN A 18 5.87 6.37 2.06
C GLN A 18 4.59 7.20 2.26
N ALA A 19 3.45 6.73 1.74
CA ALA A 19 2.16 7.42 1.90
C ALA A 19 1.74 7.55 3.37
N VAL A 20 1.90 6.48 4.15
CA VAL A 20 1.66 6.48 5.61
C VAL A 20 2.64 7.43 6.31
N LYS A 21 3.93 7.37 5.99
CA LYS A 21 4.97 8.22 6.60
C LYS A 21 4.77 9.70 6.32
N MET A 22 4.25 10.03 5.15
CA MET A 22 3.99 11.41 4.71
C MET A 22 2.62 11.94 5.17
N ASP A 23 1.85 11.14 5.91
CA ASP A 23 0.49 11.46 6.35
C ASP A 23 -0.41 11.90 5.17
N LEU A 24 -0.33 11.16 4.06
CA LEU A 24 -1.18 11.42 2.89
C LEU A 24 -2.64 11.08 3.21
N GLU A 25 -3.55 11.56 2.35
CA GLU A 25 -4.98 11.33 2.50
C GLU A 25 -5.30 9.84 2.69
N SER A 26 -6.13 9.54 3.69
CA SER A 26 -6.47 8.17 4.07
C SER A 26 -7.12 7.39 2.93
N ASP A 27 -7.86 8.06 2.03
CA ASP A 27 -8.43 7.45 0.84
C ASP A 27 -7.33 6.91 -0.10
N PHE A 28 -6.23 7.66 -0.28
CA PHE A 28 -5.11 7.22 -1.10
C PHE A 28 -4.36 6.04 -0.47
N ILE A 29 -4.14 6.09 0.84
CA ILE A 29 -3.55 4.98 1.60
C ILE A 29 -4.44 3.73 1.49
N GLY A 30 -5.76 3.92 1.57
CA GLY A 30 -6.77 2.87 1.38
C GLY A 30 -6.67 2.20 0.02
N LEU A 31 -6.52 2.98 -1.05
CA LEU A 31 -6.36 2.44 -2.42
C LEU A 31 -5.11 1.54 -2.56
N LEU A 32 -3.99 1.94 -1.95
CA LEU A 32 -2.77 1.13 -1.95
C LEU A 32 -2.95 -0.16 -1.15
N LEU A 33 -3.60 -0.07 0.01
CA LEU A 33 -3.89 -1.20 0.87
C LEU A 33 -4.84 -2.21 0.22
N ASP A 34 -5.87 -1.74 -0.48
CA ASP A 34 -6.80 -2.58 -1.22
C ASP A 34 -6.13 -3.33 -2.35
N GLU A 35 -5.22 -2.69 -3.09
CA GLU A 35 -4.43 -3.37 -4.13
C GLU A 35 -3.48 -4.41 -3.50
N ILE A 36 -2.83 -4.09 -2.38
CA ILE A 36 -1.97 -5.02 -1.63
C ILE A 36 -2.74 -6.28 -1.22
N ARG A 37 -3.95 -6.11 -0.66
CA ARG A 37 -4.85 -7.21 -0.29
C ARG A 37 -5.34 -7.98 -1.50
N SER A 38 -5.70 -7.29 -2.59
CA SER A 38 -6.14 -7.93 -3.83
C SER A 38 -5.06 -8.83 -4.44
N ARG A 39 -3.79 -8.59 -4.16
CA ARG A 39 -2.65 -9.42 -4.60
C ARG A 39 -2.26 -10.52 -3.62
N GLY A 40 -2.87 -10.57 -2.43
CA GLY A 40 -2.52 -11.53 -1.39
C GLY A 40 -1.11 -11.35 -0.81
N ILE A 41 -0.58 -10.12 -0.83
CA ILE A 41 0.77 -9.80 -0.34
C ILE A 41 0.76 -8.98 0.95
N GLU A 42 -0.38 -8.86 1.62
CA GLU A 42 -0.55 -8.13 2.87
C GLU A 42 0.35 -8.66 4.00
N SER A 43 0.77 -9.93 3.94
CA SER A 43 1.75 -10.49 4.89
C SER A 43 3.11 -9.77 4.86
N ARG A 44 3.41 -9.05 3.78
CA ARG A 44 4.62 -8.24 3.63
C ARG A 44 4.54 -6.89 4.34
N ILE A 45 3.33 -6.42 4.66
CA ILE A 45 3.10 -5.23 5.47
C ILE A 45 2.70 -5.69 6.87
N ASN A 46 3.64 -5.68 7.81
CA ASN A 46 3.32 -6.03 9.18
C ASN A 46 2.47 -4.90 9.79
N LEU A 47 1.15 -5.06 9.74
CA LEU A 47 0.18 -4.05 10.19
C LEU A 47 0.29 -3.74 11.70
N ASN A 48 1.01 -4.56 12.48
CA ASN A 48 1.29 -4.30 13.89
C ASN A 48 2.42 -3.28 14.11
N LEU A 49 3.06 -2.77 13.05
CA LEU A 49 4.15 -1.80 13.12
C LEU A 49 3.77 -0.40 12.62
N VAL A 50 2.50 -0.20 12.24
CA VAL A 50 1.97 1.13 11.94
C VAL A 50 1.48 1.73 13.26
N PRO A 51 2.02 2.88 13.71
CA PRO A 51 1.66 3.50 14.99
C PRO A 51 0.20 3.95 15.06
#